data_AF-A0A7J4VHW3-F1
#
_entry.id   AF-A0A7J4VHW3-F1
#
_cell.length_a   1.000
_cell.length_b   1.000
_cell.length_c   1.000
_cell.angle_alpha   90.00
_cell.angle_beta   90.00
_cell.angle_gamma   90.00
#
_symmetry.space_group_name_H-M   'P 1'
#
loop_
_entity.id
_entity.type
_entity.pdbx_description
1 polymer ?
#
loop_
_entity_poly.entity_id
_entity_poly.type
_entity_poly.pdbx_seq_one_letter_code
_entity_poly.pdbx_strand_id
1 'polypeptide(L)' 'MIDPSLITPPNCYWVRRKEPNGEVAALQIAQVSNVFGASPDYWSVAVLGSDQHSSLAEFEFIVEITAPTQVEQI' A
#
# COMPACT_ATOMS: atom_id res chain seq x y z
N MET A 1 -9.62 9.18 -0.29
CA MET A 1 -8.88 8.20 -1.09
C MET A 1 -7.65 8.92 -1.62
N ILE A 2 -6.48 8.32 -1.50
CA ILE A 2 -5.23 8.91 -1.98
C ILE A 2 -5.23 8.86 -3.51
N ASP A 3 -4.79 9.95 -4.15
CA ASP A 3 -4.55 9.97 -5.59
C ASP A 3 -3.42 8.97 -5.92
N PRO A 4 -3.59 8.06 -6.90
CA PRO A 4 -2.57 7.09 -7.26
C PRO A 4 -1.19 7.69 -7.55
N SER A 5 -1.11 8.94 -8.01
CA SER A 5 0.16 9.65 -8.26
C SER A 5 0.92 10.03 -6.99
N LEU A 6 0.27 10.03 -5.82
CA LEU A 6 0.87 10.32 -4.52
C LEU A 6 1.35 9.06 -3.79
N ILE A 7 1.12 7.88 -4.36
CA ILE A 7 1.61 6.62 -3.80
C ILE A 7 3.11 6.53 -4.05
N THR A 8 3.87 6.19 -3.02
CA THR A 8 5.33 6.09 -3.11
C THR A 8 5.84 4.82 -2.42
N PRO A 9 6.68 4.00 -3.07
CA PRO A 9 7.42 2.93 -2.40
C PRO A 9 8.69 3.45 -1.72
N PRO A 10 9.18 2.81 -0.64
CA PRO A 10 8.59 1.68 0.08
C PRO A 10 7.74 2.12 1.29
N ASN A 11 6.51 2.61 1.08
CA ASN A 11 5.67 3.13 2.18
C ASN A 11 4.49 2.19 2.47
N CYS A 12 4.00 2.25 3.70
CA CYS A 12 2.83 1.49 4.16
C CYS A 12 1.57 2.33 4.07
N TYR A 13 0.45 1.69 3.76
CA TYR A 13 -0.84 2.35 3.61
C TYR A 13 -1.94 1.52 4.25
N TRP A 14 -2.96 2.19 4.78
CA TRP A 14 -4.26 1.57 4.95
C TRP A 14 -4.92 1.42 3.59
N VAL A 15 -5.26 0.19 3.25
CA VAL A 15 -5.84 -0.17 1.97
C VAL A 15 -7.11 -1.01 2.17
N ARG A 16 -7.92 -1.02 1.12
CA ARG A 16 -9.04 -1.94 0.97
C ARG A 16 -8.93 -2.61 -0.39
N ARG A 17 -9.10 -3.94 -0.44
CA ARG A 17 -9.14 -4.66 -1.72
C ARG A 17 -10.47 -4.38 -2.41
N LYS A 18 -10.44 -4.20 -3.73
CA LYS A 18 -11.64 -4.08 -4.57
C LYS A 18 -12.10 -5.49 -4.91
N GLU A 19 -13.15 -5.97 -4.25
CA GLU A 19 -13.69 -7.29 -4.54
C GLU A 19 -14.56 -7.24 -5.81
N PRO A 20 -14.43 -8.20 -6.75
CA PRO A 20 -15.19 -8.21 -7.99
C PRO A 20 -16.72 -8.29 -7.80
N ASN A 21 -17.16 -8.83 -6.66
CA ASN A 21 -18.57 -8.99 -6.31
C ASN A 21 -19.21 -7.72 -5.71
N GLY A 22 -18.45 -6.63 -5.58
CA GLY A 22 -18.91 -5.39 -4.96
C GLY A 22 -18.98 -5.44 -3.43
N GLU A 23 -18.51 -6.51 -2.80
CA GLU A 23 -18.38 -6.57 -1.35
C GLU A 23 -17.30 -5.60 -0.86
N VAL A 24 -17.56 -5.04 0.32
CA VAL A 24 -16.62 -4.14 0.98
C VAL A 24 -15.62 -5.00 1.75
N ALA A 25 -14.41 -5.19 1.18
CA ALA A 25 -13.35 -5.87 1.90
C ALA A 25 -12.98 -5.14 3.20
N ALA A 26 -12.47 -5.91 4.16
CA ALA A 26 -11.92 -5.37 5.39
C ALA A 26 -10.73 -4.44 5.09
N LEU A 27 -10.56 -3.42 5.93
CA LEU A 27 -9.37 -2.58 5.94
C LEU A 27 -8.18 -3.40 6.40
N GLN A 28 -7.06 -3.25 5.71
CA GLN A 28 -5.80 -3.88 6.06
C GLN A 28 -4.62 -2.94 5.79
N ILE A 29 -3.49 -3.25 6.42
CA ILE A 29 -2.22 -2.57 6.16
C ILE A 29 -1.48 -3.34 5.07
N ALA A 30 -1.03 -2.63 4.05
CA ALA A 30 -0.16 -3.19 3.03
C ALA A 30 0.98 -2.22 2.71
N GLN A 31 2.10 -2.77 2.24
CA GLN A 31 3.24 -1.98 1.77
C GLN A 31 3.19 -1.88 0.25
N VAL A 32 3.45 -0.69 -0.29
CA VAL A 32 3.77 -0.54 -1.71
C VAL A 32 5.26 -0.77 -1.89
N SER A 33 5.61 -1.76 -2.72
CA SER A 33 6.98 -2.21 -2.95
C SER A 33 7.40 -1.97 -4.41
N ASN A 34 8.66 -1.56 -4.58
CA ASN A 34 9.34 -1.41 -5.87
C ASN A 34 10.30 -2.57 -6.17
N VAL A 35 10.10 -3.74 -5.53
CA VAL A 35 11.01 -4.90 -5.67
C VAL A 35 11.14 -5.40 -7.11
N PHE A 36 10.12 -5.24 -7.95
CA PHE A 36 10.16 -5.64 -9.37
C PHE A 36 10.70 -4.55 -10.30
N GLY A 37 10.90 -3.32 -9.82
CA GLY A 37 11.42 -2.23 -10.61
C GLY A 37 11.08 -0.84 -10.06
N ALA A 38 11.89 0.15 -10.44
CA ALA A 38 11.71 1.53 -10.00
C ALA A 38 10.56 2.27 -10.69
N SER A 39 10.18 1.87 -11.92
CA SER A 39 9.04 2.47 -12.62
C SER A 39 7.73 2.18 -11.88
N PRO A 40 6.78 3.14 -11.81
CA PRO A 40 5.45 2.92 -11.24
C PRO A 40 4.72 1.69 -11.81
N ASP A 41 4.98 1.35 -13.07
CA ASP A 41 4.40 0.18 -13.74
C ASP A 41 4.86 -1.16 -13.13
N TYR A 42 5.98 -1.16 -12.38
CA TYR A 42 6.51 -2.34 -11.69
C TYR A 42 6.23 -2.33 -10.19
N TRP A 43 5.51 -1.34 -9.68
CA TRP A 43 5.16 -1.31 -8.26
C TRP A 43 4.09 -2.35 -7.95
N SER A 44 4.12 -2.84 -6.72
CA SER A 44 3.22 -3.90 -6.26
C SER A 44 2.78 -3.66 -4.81
N VAL A 45 1.65 -4.25 -4.43
CA VAL A 45 1.16 -4.25 -3.06
C VAL A 45 1.57 -5.56 -2.40
N ALA A 46 2.38 -5.46 -1.34
CA ALA A 46 2.76 -6.57 -0.48
C ALA A 46 1.92 -6.54 0.79
N VAL A 47 1.11 -7.58 1.00
CA VAL A 47 0.28 -7.71 2.22
C VAL A 47 1.17 -8.20 3.35
N LEU A 48 1.12 -7.52 4.50
CA LEU A 48 1.94 -7.89 5.65
C LEU A 48 1.58 -9.31 6.14
N GLY A 49 2.61 -10.15 6.34
CA GLY A 49 2.42 -11.55 6.71
C GLY A 49 2.20 -12.51 5.54
N SER A 50 2.28 -12.02 4.31
CA SER A 50 2.27 -12.82 3.08
C SER A 50 3.48 -12.50 2.21
N ASP A 51 3.85 -13.45 1.35
CA ASP A 51 4.83 -13.29 0.27
C ASP A 51 4.16 -12.90 -1.07
N GLN A 52 2.84 -12.69 -1.07
CA GLN A 52 2.09 -12.35 -2.27
C GLN A 52 2.22 -10.86 -2.62
N HIS A 53 2.44 -10.61 -3.91
CA HIS A 53 2.42 -9.29 -4.51
C HIS A 53 1.23 -9.16 -5.45
N SER A 54 0.43 -8.12 -5.27
CA SER A 54 -0.75 -7.83 -6.06
C SER A 54 -0.62 -6.49 -6.79
N SER A 55 -1.46 -6.25 -7.80
CA SER A 55 -1.45 -4.97 -8.53
C SER A 55 -1.99 -3.85 -7.65
N LEU A 56 -1.44 -2.63 -7.76
CA LEU A 56 -2.00 -1.43 -7.10
C LEU A 56 -3.48 -1.21 -7.51
N ALA A 57 -3.86 -1.58 -8.74
CA ALA A 57 -5.20 -1.37 -9.25
C ALA A 57 -6.28 -2.16 -8.48
N GLU A 58 -5.90 -3.28 -7.87
CA GLU A 58 -6.78 -4.13 -7.06
C GLU A 58 -7.11 -3.51 -5.69
N PHE A 59 -6.51 -2.37 -5.34
CA PHE A 59 -6.68 -1.73 -4.03
C PHE A 59 -7.17 -0.29 -4.14
N GLU A 60 -7.85 0.12 -3.08
CA GLU A 60 -8.12 1.51 -2.76
C GLU A 60 -7.17 1.95 -1.65
N PHE A 61 -6.43 3.03 -1.88
CA PHE A 61 -5.50 3.60 -0.91
C PHE A 61 -6.18 4.71 -0.11
N ILE A 62 -6.12 4.61 1.22
CA ILE A 62 -6.94 5.45 2.10
C ILE A 62 -6.10 6.49 2.81
N VAL A 63 -5.05 6.04 3.52
CA VAL A 63 -4.11 6.92 4.20
C VAL A 63 -2.73 6.26 4.25
N GLU A 64 -1.68 7.08 4.11
CA GLU A 64 -0.30 6.65 4.31
C GLU A 64 0.00 6.49 5.80
N ILE A 65 0.70 5.44 6.15
CA ILE A 65 1.22 5.21 7.49
C ILE A 65 2.64 5.77 7.52
N THR A 66 2.76 6.99 8.03
CA THR A 66 4.06 7.63 8.22
C THR A 66 4.80 6.96 9.37
N ALA A 67 6.10 6.74 9.19
CA ALA A 67 6.95 6.30 10.29
C ALA A 67 6.83 7.28 11.47
N PRO A 68 6.87 6.80 12.73
CA PRO A 68 6.95 7.68 13.87
C PRO A 68 8.16 8.60 13.70
N THR A 69 7.96 9.91 13.84
CA THR A 69 9.08 10.84 13.93
C THR A 69 9.87 10.45 15.18
N GLN A 70 11.12 10.02 15.01
CA GLN A 70 12.00 9.75 16.15
C GLN A 70 12.16 11.08 16.89
N VAL A 71 11.44 11.25 17.99
CA VAL A 71 11.78 12.25 18.99
C VAL A 71 13.07 11.73 19.61
N GLU A 72 14.22 12.31 19.23
CA GLU A 72 15.46 12.06 19.95
C GLU A 72 15.18 12.29 21.44
N GLN A 73 15.29 11.23 22.24
CA GLN A 73 15.24 11.35 23.69
C GLN A 73 16.46 12.15 24.11
N ILE A 74 16.22 13.38 24.58
CA ILE A 74 17.21 14.26 25.22
C ILE A 74 17.58 13.67 26.58
#